data_AF-A0A9X4MBI3-F1
#
_entry.id   AF-A0A9X4MBI3-F1
#
_cell.length_a   1.000
_cell.length_b   1.000
_cell.length_c   1.000
_cell.angle_alpha   90.00
_cell.angle_beta   90.00
_cell.angle_gamma   90.00
#
_symmetry.space_group_name_H-M   'P 1'
#
loop_
_entity.id
_entity.type
_entity.pdbx_description
1 polymer ?
#
loop_
_entity_poly.entity_id
_entity_poly.type
_entity_poly.pdbx_seq_one_letter_code
_entity_poly.pdbx_strand_id
1 'polypeptide(L)' 'MNTVILNLAPISKLADEQFYDLCLANPDVKFERNARGEVIILAPTGGETGIYNAGLIAQFWIWVVLKRKG' A
#
# COMPACT_ATOMS: atom_id res chain seq x y z
N MET A 1 -9.94 -8.33 7.24
CA MET A 1 -9.47 -6.97 6.99
C MET A 1 -10.50 -6.31 6.08
N ASN A 2 -11.11 -5.20 6.51
CA ASN A 2 -12.11 -4.52 5.69
C ASN A 2 -11.43 -3.45 4.84
N THR A 3 -11.76 -3.44 3.56
CA THR A 3 -11.29 -2.45 2.61
C THR A 3 -12.45 -1.54 2.25
N VAL A 4 -12.22 -0.24 2.22
CA VAL A 4 -13.20 0.74 1.73
C VAL A 4 -12.71 1.25 0.38
N ILE A 5 -13.59 1.22 -0.62
CA ILE A 5 -13.30 1.72 -1.96
C ILE A 5 -14.12 2.99 -2.19
N LEU A 6 -13.44 4.08 -2.50
CA LEU A 6 -14.03 5.37 -2.82
C LEU A 6 -13.93 5.63 -4.32
N ASN A 7 -15.08 5.70 -4.97
CA ASN A 7 -15.18 6.21 -6.34
C ASN A 7 -15.37 7.73 -6.29
N LEU A 8 -14.30 8.47 -6.57
CA LEU A 8 -14.31 9.93 -6.58
C LEU A 8 -14.71 10.52 -7.93
N ALA A 9 -14.84 9.71 -8.99
CA ALA A 9 -15.18 10.19 -10.33
C ALA A 9 -16.43 11.10 -10.41
N PRO A 10 -17.49 10.92 -9.60
CA PRO A 10 -18.64 11.82 -9.60
C PRO A 10 -18.32 13.26 -9.14
N ILE A 11 -17.24 13.46 -8.38
CA ILE A 11 -16.89 14.77 -7.80
C ILE A 11 -15.57 15.34 -8.34
N SER A 12 -14.59 14.49 -8.64
CA SER A 12 -13.31 14.91 -9.20
C SER A 12 -12.48 13.69 -9.64
N LYS A 13 -11.63 13.88 -10.65
CA LYS A 13 -10.57 12.92 -10.98
C LYS A 13 -9.28 13.42 -10.33
N LEU A 14 -8.77 12.68 -9.33
CA LEU A 14 -7.51 13.03 -8.68
C LEU A 14 -6.33 12.86 -9.64
N ALA A 15 -5.64 13.97 -9.90
CA ALA A 15 -4.30 13.94 -10.49
C ALA A 15 -3.30 13.28 -9.51
N ASP A 16 -2.12 12.93 -10.01
CA ASP A 16 -1.10 12.21 -9.24
C ASP A 16 -0.61 13.06 -8.06
N GLU A 17 -0.41 14.36 -8.27
CA GLU A 17 -0.01 15.30 -7.22
C GLU A 17 -1.10 15.43 -6.14
N GLN A 18 -2.38 15.48 -6.54
CA GLN A 18 -3.49 15.58 -5.60
C GLN A 18 -3.65 14.31 -4.77
N PHE A 19 -3.44 13.14 -5.38
CA PHE A 19 -3.43 11.87 -4.65
C PHE A 19 -2.25 11.80 -3.68
N TYR A 20 -1.09 12.31 -4.09
CA TYR A 20 0.08 12.40 -3.23
C TYR A 20 -0.15 13.32 -2.02
N ASP A 21 -0.71 14.52 -2.25
CA ASP A 21 -1.06 15.47 -1.18
C ASP A 21 -2.09 14.88 -0.21
N LEU A 22 -3.07 14.12 -0.72
CA LEU A 22 -4.02 13.38 0.11
C LEU A 22 -3.31 12.39 1.05
N CYS A 23 -2.30 11.66 0.55
CA CYS A 23 -1.51 10.74 1.35
C CYS A 23 -0.71 11.49 2.42
N LEU A 24 -0.08 12.61 2.08
CA LEU A 24 0.68 13.42 3.02
C LEU A 24 -0.20 14.02 4.13
N ALA A 25 -1.41 14.44 3.79
CA ALA A 25 -2.36 15.01 4.74
C ALA A 25 -2.91 13.98 5.75
N ASN A 26 -2.85 12.68 5.45
CA ASN A 26 -3.37 11.62 6.32
C ASN A 26 -2.33 10.48 6.45
N PRO A 27 -1.19 10.71 7.12
CA PRO A 27 -0.05 9.78 7.12
C PRO A 27 -0.33 8.43 7.78
N ASP A 28 -1.30 8.38 8.69
CA ASP A 28 -1.71 7.16 9.38
C ASP A 28 -2.63 6.27 8.53
N VAL A 29 -3.17 6.80 7.44
CA VAL A 29 -4.09 6.09 6.55
C VAL A 29 -3.30 5.45 5.41
N LYS A 30 -3.58 4.17 5.13
CA LYS A 30 -2.99 3.45 4.01
C LYS A 30 -3.88 3.60 2.78
N PHE A 31 -3.51 4.51 1.89
CA PHE A 31 -4.16 4.68 0.60
C PHE A 31 -3.47 3.88 -0.49
N GLU A 32 -4.26 3.31 -1.38
CA GLU A 32 -3.83 2.84 -2.69
C GLU A 32 -4.75 3.44 -3.77
N ARG A 33 -4.29 3.47 -5.02
CA ARG A 33 -5.11 3.86 -6.17
C ARG A 33 -5.00 2.79 -7.23
N ASN A 34 -6.14 2.23 -7.65
CA ASN A 34 -6.13 1.19 -8.67
C ASN A 34 -6.10 1.77 -10.09
N ALA A 35 -6.00 0.90 -11.10
CA ALA A 35 -5.93 1.30 -12.51
C ALA A 35 -7.20 2.02 -13.02
N ARG A 36 -8.32 1.94 -12.31
CA ARG A 36 -9.56 2.66 -12.63
C ARG A 36 -9.61 4.06 -12.02
N GLY A 37 -8.62 4.41 -11.19
CA GLY A 37 -8.57 5.68 -10.47
C GLY A 37 -9.39 5.69 -9.18
N GLU A 38 -9.86 4.54 -8.70
CA GLU A 38 -10.57 4.42 -7.42
C GLU A 38 -9.55 4.47 -6.27
N VAL A 39 -9.90 5.18 -5.20
CA VAL A 39 -9.08 5.26 -3.98
C VAL A 39 -9.48 4.13 -3.05
N ILE A 40 -8.49 3.36 -2.63
CA ILE A 40 -8.65 2.21 -1.73
C ILE A 40 -8.06 2.61 -0.39
N ILE A 41 -8.86 2.50 0.67
CA ILE A 41 -8.42 2.69 2.05
C ILE A 41 -8.28 1.31 2.69
N LEU A 42 -7.06 0.98 3.09
CA LEU A 42 -6.73 -0.26 3.76
C LEU A 42 -6.75 -0.06 5.27
N ALA A 43 -7.43 -0.97 5.97
CA ALA A 43 -7.26 -1.09 7.42
C ALA A 43 -5.80 -1.45 7.75
N PRO A 44 -5.26 -0.97 8.89
CA PRO A 44 -3.92 -1.35 9.30
C PRO A 44 -3.79 -2.86 9.43
N THR A 45 -2.66 -3.38 8.96
CA THR A 45 -2.37 -4.82 9.08
C THR A 45 -2.04 -5.15 10.53
N GLY A 46 -2.67 -6.19 11.07
CA GLY A 46 -2.43 -6.64 12.45
C GLY A 46 -1.09 -7.38 12.62
N GLY A 47 -0.71 -7.63 13.87
CA GLY A 47 0.59 -8.23 14.22
C GLY A 47 0.87 -9.57 13.55
N GLU A 48 -0.13 -10.44 13.39
CA GLU A 48 0.00 -11.74 12.71
C GLU A 48 0.43 -11.57 11.25
N THR A 49 -0.25 -10.68 10.51
CA THR A 49 0.12 -10.38 9.11
C THR A 49 1.48 -9.70 9.03
N GLY A 50 1.82 -8.85 10.01
CA GLY A 50 3.13 -8.25 10.13
C GLY A 50 4.27 -9.28 10.26
N ILE A 51 4.09 -10.28 11.12
CA ILE A 51 5.06 -11.38 11.32
C ILE A 51 5.23 -12.19 10.03
N TYR A 52 4.12 -12.54 9.37
CA TYR A 52 4.17 -13.25 8.10
C TYR A 52 4.96 -12.46 7.04
N ASN A 53 4.66 -11.17 6.88
CA ASN A 53 5.35 -10.29 5.95
C ASN A 53 6.85 -10.16 6.29
N ALA A 54 7.21 -10.06 7.57
CA ALA A 54 8.59 -10.03 8.01
C ALA A 54 9.35 -11.31 7.62
N GLY A 55 8.70 -12.49 7.73
CA GLY A 55 9.26 -13.76 7.30
C GLY A 55 9.53 -13.83 5.79
N LEU A 56 8.63 -13.27 4.96
CA LEU A 56 8.83 -13.18 3.52
C LEU A 56 9.98 -12.22 3.15
N ILE A 57 10.05 -11.06 3.80
CA ILE A 57 11.14 -10.09 3.61
C ILE A 57 12.49 -10.73 3.94
N ALA A 58 12.58 -11.47 5.05
CA ALA A 58 13.81 -12.16 5.46
C ALA A 58 14.25 -13.21 4.42
N GLN A 59 13.31 -14.03 3.93
CA GLN A 59 13.61 -15.03 2.89
C GLN A 59 14.11 -14.38 1.60
N PHE A 60 13.44 -13.32 1.15
CA PHE A 60 13.85 -12.57 -0.03
C PHE A 60 15.24 -11.96 0.14
N TRP A 61 15.53 -11.36 1.29
CA TRP A 61 16.84 -10.79 1.59
C TRP A 61 17.96 -11.84 1.55
N ILE A 62 17.75 -12.99 2.20
CA ILE A 62 18.70 -14.11 2.18
C ILE A 62 18.96 -14.56 0.73
N TRP A 63 17.91 -14.72 -0.08
CA TRP A 63 18.04 -15.10 -1.48
C TRP A 63 18.90 -14.09 -2.27
N VAL A 64 18.64 -12.79 -2.15
CA VAL A 64 19.41 -11.74 -2.82
C VAL A 64 20.88 -11.79 -2.43
N VAL A 65 21.18 -11.90 -1.13
CA VAL A 65 22.55 -11.86 -0.61
C VAL A 65 23.33 -13.11 -1.01
N LEU A 66 22.71 -14.30 -0.98
CA LEU A 66 23.36 -15.55 -1.36
C LEU A 66 23.56 -15.66 -2.88
N LYS A 67 22.62 -15.17 -3.70
CA LYS A 67 22.74 -15.19 -5.17
C LYS A 67 23.74 -14.17 -5.72
N ARG A 68 24.06 -13.10 -4.98
CA ARG A 68 25.11 -12.14 -5.35
C ARG A 68 26.54 -12.61 -5.05
N LYS A 69 26.72 -13.76 -4.39
CA LYS A 69 28.03 -14.36 -4.09
C LYS A 69 28.45 -15.47 -5.07
N GLY A 70 27.79 -15.59 -6.22
CA GLY A 70 28.12 -16.54 -7.29
C GLY A 70 28.41 -15.82 -8.60
#